data_AF-A0A0P8AN31-F1
#
_entry.id   AF-A0A0P8AN31-F1
#
_cell.length_a   1.000
_cell.length_b   1.000
_cell.length_c   1.000
_cell.angle_alpha   90.00
_cell.angle_beta   90.00
_cell.angle_gamma   90.00
#
_symmetry.space_group_name_H-M   'P 1'
#
loop_
_entity.id
_entity.type
_entity.pdbx_description
1 polymer ?
#
loop_
_entity_poly.entity_id
_entity_poly.type
_entity_poly.pdbx_seq_one_letter_code
_entity_poly.pdbx_strand_id
1 'polypeptide(L)'
;MMRLVLLVFLFILSAGPACTPLAQGGVARLPATGIDGAWSRQVVVAEHGHTVMVGQVLILRQAGRSAMAVEVGQLPDGAAGRLRMDSAWHEGRRLSFRTIRRNEPFCTAPGRCQGFRTGTFALSRAEFDAALQSGLSATLIGPDAVVKVHFPPALFVEARDRARTLRLWP
;
A
#
# COMPACT_ATOMS: atom_id res chain seq x y z
N MET A 1 28.48 -22.72 -32.95
CA MET A 1 28.48 -22.55 -31.47
C MET A 1 27.97 -21.20 -30.98
N MET A 2 28.10 -20.09 -31.74
CA MET A 2 27.67 -18.74 -31.31
C MET A 2 26.14 -18.50 -31.22
N ARG A 3 25.32 -19.31 -31.92
CA ARG A 3 23.84 -19.22 -31.85
C ARG A 3 23.22 -19.80 -30.58
N LEU A 4 23.90 -20.72 -29.89
CA LEU A 4 23.36 -21.40 -28.71
C LEU A 4 23.48 -20.51 -27.45
N VAL A 5 24.55 -19.71 -27.36
CA VAL A 5 24.81 -18.81 -26.23
C VAL A 5 23.80 -17.66 -26.17
N LEU A 6 23.34 -17.18 -27.33
CA LEU A 6 22.34 -16.09 -27.42
C LEU A 6 20.95 -16.53 -26.92
N LEU A 7 20.58 -17.79 -27.15
CA LEU A 7 19.30 -18.37 -26.73
C LEU A 7 19.22 -18.59 -25.21
N VAL A 8 20.33 -18.97 -24.59
CA VAL A 8 20.40 -19.15 -23.12
C VAL A 8 20.27 -17.81 -22.40
N PHE A 9 20.88 -16.74 -22.91
CA PHE A 9 20.73 -15.39 -22.34
C PHE A 9 19.28 -14.85 -22.47
N LEU A 10 18.59 -15.13 -23.58
CA LEU A 10 17.19 -14.73 -23.77
C LEU A 10 16.21 -15.46 -22.82
N PHE A 11 16.53 -16.69 -22.42
CA PHE A 11 15.72 -17.47 -21.48
C PHE A 11 15.92 -17.01 -20.02
N ILE A 12 17.13 -16.58 -19.66
CA ILE A 12 17.44 -16.07 -18.31
C ILE A 12 16.76 -14.71 -18.07
N LEU A 13 16.61 -13.87 -19.11
CA LEU A 13 15.94 -12.56 -19.00
C LEU A 13 14.41 -12.63 -18.97
N SER A 14 13.80 -13.72 -19.44
CA SER A 14 12.34 -13.91 -19.43
C SER A 14 11.81 -14.66 -18.21
N ALA A 15 12.70 -15.29 -17.42
CA ALA A 15 12.38 -16.00 -16.18
C ALA A 15 12.57 -15.15 -14.92
N GLY A 16 12.39 -13.83 -15.02
CA GLY A 16 12.24 -12.99 -13.82
C GLY A 16 11.04 -13.50 -13.00
N PRO A 17 11.12 -13.50 -11.65
CA PRO A 17 9.98 -13.87 -10.82
C PRO A 17 8.77 -13.06 -11.29
N ALA A 18 7.61 -13.69 -11.41
CA ALA A 18 6.39 -13.05 -11.88
C ALA A 18 6.14 -11.75 -11.09
N CYS A 19 6.65 -10.64 -11.62
CA CYS A 19 6.55 -9.32 -11.01
C CYS A 19 5.09 -8.94 -11.13
N THR A 20 4.31 -9.20 -10.10
CA THR A 20 2.94 -8.69 -10.01
C THR A 20 3.04 -7.18 -10.12
N PRO A 21 2.56 -6.55 -11.22
CA PRO A 21 2.63 -5.10 -11.31
C PRO A 21 1.81 -4.50 -10.17
N LEU A 22 2.47 -3.60 -9.44
CA LEU A 22 1.91 -2.79 -8.38
C LEU A 22 1.49 -1.43 -8.97
N ALA A 23 0.48 -0.81 -8.36
CA ALA A 23 -0.10 0.40 -8.90
C ALA A 23 0.91 1.56 -8.80
N GLN A 24 1.06 2.34 -9.88
CA GLN A 24 2.02 3.46 -9.97
C GLN A 24 1.60 4.71 -9.16
N GLY A 25 0.46 4.65 -8.48
CA GLY A 25 -0.12 5.79 -7.78
C GLY A 25 -0.84 6.77 -8.70
N GLY A 26 -1.40 7.85 -8.15
CA GLY A 26 -2.20 8.76 -8.98
C GLY A 26 -2.97 9.81 -8.23
N VAL A 27 -3.84 10.48 -8.98
CA VAL A 27 -4.76 11.51 -8.50
C VAL A 27 -6.15 11.28 -9.11
N ALA A 28 -7.20 11.66 -8.40
CA ALA A 28 -8.56 11.63 -8.90
C ALA A 28 -9.38 12.77 -8.29
N ARG A 29 -10.31 13.29 -9.10
CA ARG A 29 -11.44 14.10 -8.64
C ARG A 29 -12.70 13.33 -8.97
N LEU A 30 -13.54 13.08 -7.98
CA LEU A 30 -14.83 12.40 -8.16
C LEU A 30 -15.97 13.37 -7.80
N PRO A 31 -16.46 14.17 -8.77
CA PRO A 31 -17.51 15.17 -8.51
C PRO A 31 -18.78 14.57 -7.92
N ALA A 32 -19.14 13.35 -8.34
CA ALA A 32 -20.34 12.65 -7.88
C ALA A 32 -20.34 12.34 -6.38
N THR A 33 -19.16 12.17 -5.77
CA THR A 33 -19.01 11.89 -4.33
C THR A 33 -18.42 13.06 -3.55
N GLY A 34 -17.97 14.11 -4.26
CA GLY A 34 -17.25 15.25 -3.69
C GLY A 34 -15.89 14.87 -3.09
N ILE A 35 -15.30 13.75 -3.53
CA ILE A 35 -14.01 13.26 -3.05
C ILE A 35 -12.92 13.62 -4.06
N ASP A 36 -11.93 14.35 -3.59
CA ASP A 36 -10.64 14.49 -4.27
C ASP A 36 -9.61 13.60 -3.57
N GLY A 37 -8.71 12.98 -4.32
CA GLY A 37 -7.71 12.09 -3.76
C GLY A 37 -6.40 12.10 -4.52
N ALA A 38 -5.32 11.90 -3.78
CA ALA A 38 -3.98 11.61 -4.29
C ALA A 38 -3.41 10.42 -3.52
N TRP A 39 -2.66 9.56 -4.21
CA TRP A 39 -2.06 8.38 -3.59
C TRP A 39 -0.68 8.08 -4.16
N SER A 40 0.19 7.51 -3.32
CA SER A 40 1.52 7.03 -3.71
C SER A 40 1.41 5.82 -4.64
N ARG A 41 2.54 5.40 -5.22
CA ARG A 41 2.62 4.04 -5.76
C ARG A 41 2.43 3.01 -4.64
N GLN A 42 2.13 1.79 -5.03
CA GLN A 42 2.11 0.64 -4.14
C GLN A 42 3.50 0.01 -4.06
N VAL A 43 3.84 -0.50 -2.88
CA VAL A 43 5.07 -1.25 -2.63
C VAL A 43 4.80 -2.42 -1.69
N VAL A 44 5.67 -3.42 -1.72
CA VAL A 44 5.73 -4.43 -0.67
C VAL A 44 6.17 -3.75 0.63
N VAL A 45 5.37 -3.91 1.68
CA VAL A 45 5.62 -3.32 3.01
C VAL A 45 5.93 -4.38 4.06
N ALA A 46 5.63 -5.65 3.79
CA ALA A 46 6.08 -6.78 4.57
C ALA A 46 6.02 -8.08 3.78
N GLU A 47 6.85 -9.03 4.18
CA GLU A 47 6.76 -10.44 3.84
C GLU A 47 6.62 -11.22 5.15
N HIS A 48 5.66 -12.14 5.21
CA HIS A 48 5.42 -12.96 6.40
C HIS A 48 5.05 -14.39 5.97
N GLY A 49 6.00 -15.31 6.13
CA GLY A 49 5.86 -16.66 5.55
C GLY A 49 5.75 -16.56 4.02
N HIS A 50 4.65 -17.09 3.47
CA HIS A 50 4.33 -16.99 2.05
C HIS A 50 3.47 -15.75 1.70
N THR A 51 3.00 -15.01 2.71
CA THR A 51 2.15 -13.84 2.51
C THR A 51 2.96 -12.59 2.19
N VAL A 52 2.62 -11.94 1.07
CA VAL A 52 3.16 -10.62 0.68
C VAL A 52 2.13 -9.53 0.98
N MET A 53 2.55 -8.56 1.78
CA MET A 53 1.75 -7.39 2.15
C MET A 53 2.17 -6.19 1.31
N VAL A 54 1.19 -5.53 0.70
CA VAL A 54 1.39 -4.35 -0.14
C VAL A 54 0.72 -3.15 0.51
N GLY A 55 1.36 -2.00 0.43
CA GLY A 55 0.86 -0.78 1.02
C GLY A 55 1.03 0.45 0.15
N GLN A 56 0.22 1.46 0.44
CA GLN A 56 0.26 2.77 -0.20
C GLN A 56 -0.22 3.88 0.76
N VAL A 57 0.12 5.12 0.45
CA VAL A 57 -0.28 6.31 1.19
C VAL A 57 -1.33 7.08 0.42
N LEU A 58 -2.38 7.55 1.10
CA LEU A 58 -3.55 8.23 0.57
C LEU A 58 -3.68 9.62 1.24
N ILE A 59 -3.95 10.65 0.44
CA ILE A 59 -4.40 11.96 0.89
C ILE A 59 -5.75 12.21 0.22
N LEU A 60 -6.80 12.28 1.02
CA LEU A 60 -8.17 12.44 0.56
C LEU A 60 -8.73 13.76 1.07
N ARG A 61 -9.59 14.42 0.30
CA ARG A 61 -10.40 15.56 0.73
C ARG A 61 -11.85 15.33 0.38
N GLN A 62 -12.73 15.54 1.35
CA GLN A 62 -14.18 15.51 1.14
C GLN A 62 -14.83 16.61 1.97
N ALA A 63 -15.71 17.40 1.35
CA ALA A 63 -16.41 18.52 2.02
C ALA A 63 -15.47 19.43 2.84
N GLY A 64 -14.31 19.79 2.26
CA GLY A 64 -13.30 20.66 2.90
C GLY A 64 -12.44 19.98 3.98
N ARG A 65 -12.71 18.72 4.34
CA ARG A 65 -11.94 17.98 5.34
C ARG A 65 -10.92 17.08 4.65
N SER A 66 -9.67 17.19 5.06
CA SER A 66 -8.59 16.33 4.57
C SER A 66 -8.33 15.16 5.52
N ALA A 67 -8.04 13.99 4.95
CA ALA A 67 -7.61 12.80 5.67
C ALA A 67 -6.32 12.28 5.04
N MET A 68 -5.32 12.02 5.89
CA MET A 68 -4.12 11.27 5.51
C MET A 68 -4.31 9.86 6.02
N ALA A 69 -4.11 8.88 5.15
CA ALA A 69 -4.21 7.50 5.53
C ALA A 69 -3.14 6.68 4.86
N VAL A 70 -2.84 5.55 5.47
CA VAL A 70 -2.05 4.50 4.86
C VAL A 70 -2.96 3.30 4.73
N GLU A 71 -2.86 2.63 3.59
CA GLU A 71 -3.59 1.42 3.30
C GLU A 71 -2.63 0.25 3.21
N VAL A 72 -3.09 -0.89 3.72
CA VAL A 72 -2.39 -2.17 3.61
C VAL A 72 -3.35 -3.24 3.09
N GLY A 73 -2.86 -4.01 2.13
CA GLY A 73 -3.52 -5.18 1.60
C GLY A 73 -2.54 -6.33 1.47
N GLN A 74 -3.09 -7.50 1.17
CA GLN A 74 -2.38 -8.74 0.95
C GLN A 74 -2.52 -9.16 -0.50
N LEU A 75 -1.42 -9.58 -1.14
CA LEU A 75 -1.47 -10.24 -2.43
C LEU A 75 -2.04 -11.65 -2.27
N PRO A 76 -2.78 -12.16 -3.27
CA PRO A 76 -3.18 -13.56 -3.26
C PRO A 76 -1.92 -14.43 -3.37
N ASP A 77 -1.76 -15.35 -2.44
CA ASP A 77 -0.70 -16.35 -2.43
C ASP A 77 -1.40 -17.71 -2.34
N GLY A 78 -1.43 -18.47 -3.43
CA GLY A 78 -2.41 -19.53 -3.71
C GLY A 78 -2.71 -20.58 -2.62
N ALA A 79 -1.88 -20.73 -1.58
CA ALA A 79 -2.12 -21.61 -0.45
C ALA A 79 -2.46 -20.88 0.88
N ALA A 80 -1.97 -19.65 1.08
CA ALA A 80 -2.23 -18.90 2.30
C ALA A 80 -3.56 -18.15 2.22
N GLY A 81 -4.44 -18.43 3.19
CA GLY A 81 -5.65 -17.64 3.39
C GLY A 81 -5.35 -16.18 3.70
N ARG A 82 -6.40 -15.37 3.69
CA ARG A 82 -6.33 -13.96 4.10
C ARG A 82 -5.94 -13.85 5.58
N LEU A 83 -4.95 -13.03 5.88
CA LEU A 83 -4.60 -12.66 7.25
C LEU A 83 -5.63 -11.70 7.84
N ARG A 84 -6.18 -12.04 9.00
CA ARG A 84 -7.03 -11.17 9.81
C ARG A 84 -6.17 -10.37 10.77
N MET A 85 -6.37 -9.05 10.75
CA MET A 85 -5.65 -8.08 11.59
C MET A 85 -6.64 -7.24 12.38
N ASP A 86 -6.44 -7.12 13.69
CA ASP A 86 -7.36 -6.43 14.60
C ASP A 86 -6.83 -5.08 15.08
N SER A 87 -5.52 -4.87 15.04
CA SER A 87 -4.91 -3.62 15.47
C SER A 87 -3.57 -3.36 14.77
N ALA A 88 -3.17 -2.09 14.76
CA ALA A 88 -1.84 -1.67 14.35
C ALA A 88 -1.21 -0.83 15.46
N TRP A 89 0.08 -1.02 15.68
CA TRP A 89 0.85 -0.37 16.75
C TRP A 89 2.13 0.25 16.18
N HIS A 90 2.47 1.45 16.65
CA HIS A 90 3.72 2.13 16.33
C HIS A 90 4.33 2.62 17.64
N GLU A 91 5.55 2.18 17.93
CA GLU A 91 6.29 2.60 19.14
C GLU A 91 5.49 2.43 20.45
N GLY A 92 4.78 1.31 20.59
CA GLY A 92 3.97 1.03 21.78
C GLY A 92 2.63 1.78 21.83
N ARG A 93 2.32 2.65 20.87
CA ARG A 93 1.02 3.32 20.74
C ARG A 93 0.15 2.63 19.70
N ARG A 94 -1.13 2.45 20.04
CA ARG A 94 -2.14 1.96 19.08
C ARG A 94 -2.45 3.05 18.05
N LEU A 95 -2.33 2.71 16.76
CA LEU A 95 -2.74 3.55 15.64
C LEU A 95 -4.26 3.48 15.44
N SER A 96 -4.82 4.48 14.75
CA SER A 96 -6.24 4.51 14.34
C SER A 96 -6.52 3.51 13.20
N PHE A 97 -6.31 2.22 13.50
CA PHE A 97 -6.46 1.13 12.54
C PHE A 97 -7.92 0.76 12.35
N ARG A 98 -8.40 0.86 11.11
CA ARG A 98 -9.69 0.33 10.69
C ARG A 98 -9.47 -1.00 10.00
N THR A 99 -9.81 -2.07 10.71
CA THR A 99 -9.88 -3.41 10.15
C THR A 99 -10.98 -3.47 9.08
N ILE A 100 -10.65 -4.07 7.94
CA ILE A 100 -11.65 -4.46 6.96
C ILE A 100 -12.06 -5.90 7.26
N ARG A 101 -13.33 -6.15 7.59
CA ARG A 101 -13.79 -7.50 7.98
C ARG A 101 -14.42 -8.30 6.84
N ARG A 102 -14.89 -7.64 5.78
CA ARG A 102 -15.46 -8.27 4.59
C ARG A 102 -14.36 -8.55 3.56
N ASN A 103 -14.61 -9.43 2.60
CA ASN A 103 -13.72 -9.62 1.46
C ASN A 103 -13.82 -8.40 0.53
N GLU A 104 -13.19 -7.31 0.94
CA GLU A 104 -12.96 -6.17 0.06
C GLU A 104 -11.72 -6.45 -0.79
N PRO A 105 -11.83 -6.32 -2.12
CA PRO A 105 -10.70 -6.56 -3.00
C PRO A 105 -9.63 -5.49 -2.79
N PHE A 106 -8.37 -5.91 -2.89
CA PHE A 106 -7.22 -5.02 -3.00
C PHE A 106 -6.72 -5.04 -4.44
N CYS A 107 -6.70 -3.86 -5.08
CA CYS A 107 -6.32 -3.73 -6.47
C CYS A 107 -4.86 -3.33 -6.60
N THR A 108 -4.08 -4.10 -7.35
CA THR A 108 -2.67 -3.78 -7.64
C THR A 108 -2.46 -3.16 -9.01
N ALA A 109 -3.47 -3.19 -9.87
CA ALA A 109 -3.51 -2.49 -11.14
C ALA A 109 -4.98 -2.30 -11.56
N PRO A 110 -5.28 -1.44 -12.55
CA PRO A 110 -6.60 -1.39 -13.16
C PRO A 110 -7.06 -2.78 -13.60
N GLY A 111 -8.25 -3.20 -13.15
CA GLY A 111 -8.80 -4.53 -13.44
C GLY A 111 -8.15 -5.71 -12.68
N ARG A 112 -7.06 -5.49 -11.91
CA ARG A 112 -6.40 -6.54 -11.12
C ARG A 112 -6.70 -6.36 -9.63
N CYS A 113 -7.84 -6.89 -9.21
CA CYS A 113 -8.41 -6.72 -7.87
C CYS A 113 -8.59 -8.05 -7.14
N GLN A 114 -7.55 -8.88 -7.15
CA GLN A 114 -7.56 -10.23 -6.59
C GLN A 114 -6.96 -10.32 -5.18
N GLY A 115 -6.35 -9.23 -4.68
CA GLY A 115 -5.82 -9.19 -3.32
C GLY A 115 -6.91 -8.98 -2.27
N PHE A 116 -6.50 -9.04 -1.01
CA PHE A 116 -7.37 -8.82 0.14
C PHE A 116 -7.00 -7.51 0.83
N ARG A 117 -7.95 -6.58 0.95
CA ARG A 117 -7.70 -5.37 1.71
C ARG A 117 -7.65 -5.72 3.20
N THR A 118 -6.57 -5.39 3.88
CA THR A 118 -6.35 -5.79 5.28
C THR A 118 -6.81 -4.69 6.22
N GLY A 119 -6.45 -3.44 5.94
CA GLY A 119 -6.88 -2.31 6.75
C GLY A 119 -6.33 -0.98 6.30
N THR A 120 -6.76 0.06 6.99
CA THR A 120 -6.21 1.42 6.84
C THR A 120 -5.91 2.03 8.19
N PHE A 121 -4.92 2.90 8.26
CA PHE A 121 -4.63 3.71 9.44
C PHE A 121 -4.66 5.18 9.06
N ALA A 122 -5.45 5.96 9.78
CA ALA A 122 -5.48 7.40 9.64
C ALA A 122 -4.28 8.02 10.38
N LEU A 123 -3.69 9.03 9.77
CA LEU A 123 -2.59 9.81 10.33
C LEU A 123 -3.06 11.24 10.59
N SER A 124 -2.67 11.77 11.73
CA SER A 124 -2.65 13.21 11.98
C SER A 124 -1.61 13.89 11.08
N ARG A 125 -1.71 15.21 10.97
CA ARG A 125 -0.75 16.01 10.21
C ARG A 125 0.68 15.83 10.74
N ALA A 126 0.86 15.85 12.06
CA ALA A 126 2.17 15.67 12.70
C ALA A 126 2.76 14.28 12.42
N GLU A 127 1.95 13.22 12.47
CA GLU A 127 2.40 11.86 12.13
C GLU A 127 2.80 11.74 10.66
N PHE A 128 2.02 12.36 9.75
CA PHE A 128 2.37 12.39 8.34
C PHE A 128 3.67 13.16 8.09
N ASP A 129 3.84 14.32 8.72
CA ASP A 129 5.03 15.16 8.57
C ASP A 129 6.29 14.46 9.13
N ALA A 130 6.17 13.68 10.21
CA ALA A 130 7.24 12.79 10.68
C ALA A 130 7.53 11.68 9.67
N ALA A 131 6.49 11.05 9.12
CA ALA A 131 6.63 9.97 8.15
C ALA A 131 7.24 10.41 6.80
N LEU A 132 7.17 11.71 6.46
CA LEU A 132 7.92 12.27 5.33
C LEU A 132 9.44 12.13 5.49
N GLN A 133 9.94 12.10 6.73
CA GLN A 133 11.37 12.06 7.01
C GLN A 133 11.88 10.62 7.19
N SER A 134 11.19 9.83 8.00
CA SER A 134 11.64 8.49 8.41
C SER A 134 10.80 7.34 7.86
N GLY A 135 9.71 7.64 7.16
CA GLY A 135 8.67 6.65 6.87
C GLY A 135 7.88 6.27 8.12
N LEU A 136 7.12 5.18 8.02
CA LEU A 136 6.31 4.66 9.12
C LEU A 136 6.48 3.15 9.23
N SER A 137 6.87 2.70 10.42
CA SER A 137 6.89 1.27 10.76
C SER A 137 5.76 0.97 11.73
N ALA A 138 4.98 -0.08 11.47
CA ALA A 138 3.91 -0.49 12.36
C ALA A 138 3.92 -2.01 12.56
N THR A 139 3.37 -2.47 13.68
CA THR A 139 3.12 -3.88 13.95
C THR A 139 1.62 -4.13 13.86
N LEU A 140 1.21 -4.90 12.86
CA LEU A 140 -0.14 -5.40 12.72
C LEU A 140 -0.30 -6.64 13.59
N ILE A 141 -1.35 -6.68 14.41
CA ILE A 141 -1.64 -7.76 15.34
C ILE A 141 -3.06 -8.24 15.06
N GLY A 142 -3.22 -9.55 14.84
CA GLY A 142 -4.50 -10.22 14.76
C GLY A 142 -4.39 -11.70 15.14
N PRO A 143 -5.49 -12.47 15.02
CA PRO A 143 -5.53 -13.87 15.46
C PRO A 143 -4.62 -14.77 14.63
N ASP A 144 -4.34 -14.40 13.39
CA ASP A 144 -3.61 -15.26 12.46
C ASP A 144 -2.10 -15.01 12.49
N ALA A 145 -1.67 -13.78 12.82
CA ALA A 145 -0.26 -13.40 12.79
C ALA A 145 0.04 -12.08 13.51
N VAL A 146 1.34 -11.88 13.77
CA VAL A 146 1.94 -10.59 14.12
C VAL A 146 2.90 -10.19 13.01
N VAL A 147 2.58 -9.12 12.27
CA VAL A 147 3.32 -8.71 11.07
C VAL A 147 3.85 -7.30 11.23
N LYS A 148 5.17 -7.13 11.12
CA LYS A 148 5.80 -5.81 11.05
C LYS A 148 5.75 -5.31 9.61
N VAL A 149 5.17 -4.14 9.40
CA VAL A 149 5.08 -3.45 8.12
C VAL A 149 5.95 -2.19 8.13
N HIS A 150 6.61 -1.91 7.01
CA HIS A 150 7.43 -0.72 6.81
C HIS A 150 7.01 0.04 5.55
N PHE A 151 6.62 1.30 5.74
CA PHE A 151 6.26 2.23 4.68
C PHE A 151 7.41 3.22 4.50
N PRO A 152 8.15 3.17 3.39
CA PRO A 152 9.31 4.03 3.21
C PRO A 152 8.88 5.50 3.05
N PRO A 153 9.72 6.47 3.47
CA PRO A 153 9.41 7.90 3.39
C PRO A 153 9.02 8.37 1.98
N ALA A 154 9.60 7.72 0.96
CA ALA A 154 9.30 7.99 -0.44
C ALA A 154 7.80 7.92 -0.79
N LEU A 155 7.02 7.04 -0.15
CA LEU A 155 5.57 6.97 -0.41
C LEU A 155 4.84 8.21 0.09
N PHE A 156 5.23 8.73 1.25
CA PHE A 156 4.62 9.93 1.84
C PHE A 156 4.96 11.17 1.01
N VAL A 157 6.22 11.28 0.56
CA VAL A 157 6.67 12.34 -0.34
C VAL A 157 5.87 12.31 -1.64
N GLU A 158 5.76 11.13 -2.25
CA GLU A 158 5.04 10.94 -3.52
C GLU A 158 3.55 11.28 -3.39
N ALA A 159 2.87 10.80 -2.33
CA ALA A 159 1.48 11.13 -2.07
C ALA A 159 1.27 12.64 -1.87
N ARG A 160 2.15 13.30 -1.09
CA ARG A 160 2.13 14.75 -0.86
C ARG A 160 2.31 15.54 -2.16
N ASP A 161 3.30 15.18 -2.96
CA ASP A 161 3.62 15.90 -4.18
C ASP A 161 2.50 15.75 -5.22
N ARG A 162 1.86 14.58 -5.30
CA ARG A 162 0.63 14.40 -6.06
C ARG A 162 -0.54 15.22 -5.50
N ALA A 163 -0.73 15.23 -4.19
CA ALA A 163 -1.77 16.02 -3.54
C ALA A 163 -1.66 17.53 -3.82
N ARG A 164 -0.44 18.05 -3.96
CA ARG A 164 -0.18 19.44 -4.36
C ARG A 164 -0.70 19.76 -5.76
N THR A 165 -0.65 18.82 -6.70
CA THR A 165 -1.20 19.01 -8.06
C THR A 165 -2.71 19.27 -8.03
N LEU A 166 -3.41 18.71 -7.05
CA LEU A 166 -4.84 18.90 -6.82
C LEU A 166 -5.16 19.98 -5.78
N ARG A 167 -4.15 20.68 -5.22
CA ARG A 167 -4.29 21.63 -4.11
C ARG A 167 -5.01 21.01 -2.89
N LEU A 168 -4.73 19.75 -2.59
CA LEU A 168 -5.21 19.05 -1.39
C LEU A 168 -4.28 19.24 -0.19
N TRP A 169 -3.03 19.61 -0.48
CA TRP A 169 -1.98 19.84 0.48
C TRP A 169 -1.48 21.29 0.36
N PRO A 170 -1.34 22.03 1.47
CA PRO A 170 -0.80 23.38 1.46
C PRO A 170 0.67 23.44 1.05
#